data_AF-A0A533YN78-F1
#
_entry.id   AF-A0A533YN78-F1
#
_cell.length_a   1.000
_cell.length_b   1.000
_cell.length_c   1.000
_cell.angle_alpha   90.00
_cell.angle_beta   90.00
_cell.angle_gamma   90.00
#
_symmetry.space_group_name_H-M   'P 1'
#
loop_
_entity.id
_entity.type
_entity.pdbx_description
1 polymer ?
#
loop_
_entity_poly.entity_id
_entity_poly.type
_entity_poly.pdbx_seq_one_letter_code
_entity_poly.pdbx_strand_id
1 'polypeptide(L)'
;MTLKRTLAVCALLVSAVVPAADGAAQPIRSGPSSCKAVALTFDMCPVREGAGYDAPLIDMLTERRIPATFFLSGRWITKHEAEVKTLLTVPFFEVGTHGQVHAHLPTLDAYHQRAEISRPVLTLQKRYGYRGLLFRPPYGEYDDTTVEIAQALGLQFILWSAVSGDPDPRLSPERMLGDLRTKVRGGSIVVFHANGKGLHTRAVVEDLSQELLKKGLQPVTVTELLGRCNTSADHDPTASNR
;
A
#
# COMPACT_ATOMS: atom_id res chain seq x y z
N MET A 1 0.32 46.70 51.18
CA MET A 1 0.40 46.47 49.71
C MET A 1 1.42 45.39 49.45
N THR A 2 0.99 44.14 49.30
CA THR A 2 1.86 42.96 49.22
C THR A 2 1.90 42.49 47.77
N LEU A 3 3.00 42.74 47.09
CA LEU A 3 3.17 42.48 45.66
C LEU A 3 3.51 41.00 45.43
N LYS A 4 2.54 40.21 44.96
CA LYS A 4 2.75 38.82 44.52
C LYS A 4 3.55 38.82 43.21
N ARG A 5 4.75 38.24 43.23
CA ARG A 5 5.57 37.96 42.05
C ARG A 5 5.13 36.64 41.42
N THR A 6 4.52 36.70 40.23
CA THR A 6 4.18 35.52 39.43
C THR A 6 5.41 35.12 38.61
N LEU A 7 5.92 33.91 38.83
CA LEU A 7 6.97 33.31 37.99
C LEU A 7 6.31 32.79 36.70
N ALA A 8 6.68 33.35 35.54
CA ALA A 8 6.34 32.79 34.24
C ALA A 8 7.37 31.71 33.87
N VAL A 9 6.93 30.45 33.83
CA VAL A 9 7.74 29.33 33.31
C VAL A 9 7.62 29.33 31.79
N CYS A 10 8.68 29.76 31.11
CA CYS A 10 8.81 29.66 29.66
C CYS A 10 9.11 28.20 29.28
N ALA A 11 8.11 27.48 28.80
CA ALA A 11 8.30 26.14 28.24
C ALA A 11 8.97 26.26 26.86
N LEU A 12 10.27 25.96 26.80
CA LEU A 12 11.01 25.80 25.55
C LEU A 12 10.50 24.53 24.86
N LEU A 13 9.67 24.70 23.84
CA LEU A 13 9.33 23.64 22.89
C LEU A 13 10.57 23.35 22.03
N VAL A 14 11.31 22.31 22.39
CA VAL A 14 12.34 21.75 21.52
C VAL A 14 11.61 20.99 20.42
N SER A 15 11.43 21.62 19.25
CA SER A 15 11.03 20.91 18.04
C SER A 15 12.14 19.94 17.66
N ALA A 16 11.94 18.66 17.92
CA ALA A 16 12.79 17.61 17.37
C ALA A 16 12.67 17.65 15.84
N VAL A 17 13.71 18.13 15.17
CA VAL A 17 13.85 18.00 13.72
C VAL A 17 14.20 16.55 13.46
N VAL A 18 13.23 15.78 12.96
CA VAL A 18 13.48 14.43 12.44
C VAL A 18 14.21 14.61 11.11
N PRO A 19 15.41 14.04 10.93
CA PRO A 19 16.11 14.16 9.66
C PRO A 19 15.28 13.45 8.58
N ALA A 20 15.07 14.12 7.45
CA ALA A 20 14.55 13.47 6.25
C ALA A 20 15.56 12.41 5.83
N ALA A 21 15.10 11.18 5.64
CA ALA A 21 15.97 10.12 5.13
C ALA A 21 16.44 10.53 3.71
N ASP A 22 17.73 10.78 3.57
CA ASP A 22 18.40 10.96 2.28
C ASP A 22 18.40 9.61 1.55
N GLY A 23 17.33 9.39 0.80
CA GLY A 23 17.22 8.35 -0.19
C GLY A 23 16.16 8.79 -1.18
N ALA A 24 16.50 8.86 -2.46
CA ALA A 24 15.49 8.96 -3.52
C ALA A 24 14.34 8.01 -3.21
N ALA A 25 13.07 8.40 -3.44
CA ALA A 25 11.93 7.50 -3.27
C ALA A 25 11.95 6.43 -4.39
N GLN A 26 12.95 5.56 -4.35
CA GLN A 26 13.13 4.50 -5.32
C GLN A 26 11.89 3.60 -5.30
N PRO A 27 11.33 3.26 -6.46
CA PRO A 27 10.17 2.38 -6.53
C PRO A 27 10.42 1.06 -5.81
N ILE A 28 9.62 0.79 -4.77
CA ILE A 28 9.72 -0.41 -3.96
C ILE A 28 8.91 -1.52 -4.61
N ARG A 29 9.59 -2.53 -5.16
CA ARG A 29 8.95 -3.68 -5.84
C ARG A 29 8.75 -4.88 -4.91
N SER A 30 9.59 -5.02 -3.90
CA SER A 30 9.58 -6.12 -2.94
C SER A 30 10.29 -5.71 -1.66
N GLY A 31 9.98 -6.38 -0.56
CA GLY A 31 10.86 -6.46 0.60
C GLY A 31 12.02 -7.45 0.39
N PRO A 32 12.86 -7.67 1.43
CA PRO A 32 13.96 -8.62 1.37
C PRO A 32 13.48 -10.06 1.11
N SER A 33 14.21 -10.83 0.29
CA SER A 33 13.83 -12.21 -0.05
C SER A 33 13.86 -13.18 1.13
N SER A 34 14.64 -12.86 2.17
CA SER A 34 14.71 -13.59 3.44
C SER A 34 13.46 -13.39 4.32
N CYS A 35 12.66 -12.36 4.05
CA CYS A 35 11.47 -12.01 4.80
C CYS A 35 10.44 -13.14 4.75
N LYS A 36 9.98 -13.63 5.92
CA LYS A 36 8.95 -14.69 6.00
C LYS A 36 7.53 -14.15 5.84
N ALA A 37 7.35 -13.16 4.97
CA ALA A 37 6.09 -12.49 4.73
C ALA A 37 5.91 -12.09 3.27
N VAL A 38 4.66 -11.89 2.87
CA VAL A 38 4.24 -11.49 1.51
C VAL A 38 3.12 -10.46 1.65
N ALA A 39 3.17 -9.38 0.87
CA ALA A 39 2.09 -8.41 0.81
C ALA A 39 1.12 -8.74 -0.33
N LEU A 40 -0.15 -8.93 0.00
CA LEU A 40 -1.24 -9.07 -0.96
C LEU A 40 -1.83 -7.67 -1.18
N THR A 41 -1.80 -7.18 -2.42
CA THR A 41 -2.18 -5.80 -2.72
C THR A 41 -3.21 -5.72 -3.83
N PHE A 42 -4.14 -4.76 -3.71
CA PHE A 42 -5.31 -4.67 -4.59
C PHE A 42 -5.50 -3.26 -5.12
N ASP A 43 -5.52 -3.09 -6.44
CA ASP A 43 -5.73 -1.80 -7.07
C ASP A 43 -7.24 -1.55 -7.30
N MET A 44 -7.74 -0.40 -6.81
CA MET A 44 -9.12 0.10 -7.03
C MET A 44 -9.11 1.23 -8.07
N CYS A 45 -8.98 0.82 -9.33
CA CYS A 45 -9.11 1.73 -10.47
C CYS A 45 -10.53 2.35 -10.55
N PRO A 46 -10.71 3.44 -11.31
CA PRO A 46 -12.05 3.94 -11.63
C PRO A 46 -12.85 2.89 -12.43
N VAL A 47 -14.12 2.71 -12.05
CA VAL A 47 -15.12 1.94 -12.80
C VAL A 47 -16.21 2.88 -13.35
N ARG A 48 -16.71 2.58 -14.56
CA ARG A 48 -17.66 3.46 -15.29
C ARG A 48 -19.08 3.33 -14.74
N GLU A 49 -19.51 2.11 -14.42
CA GLU A 49 -20.79 1.78 -13.80
C GLU A 49 -20.55 0.80 -12.63
N GLY A 50 -21.43 0.82 -11.63
CA GLY A 50 -21.15 0.36 -10.27
C GLY A 50 -20.76 -1.12 -10.11
N ALA A 51 -19.76 -1.36 -9.28
CA ALA A 51 -19.83 -2.10 -8.02
C ALA A 51 -18.66 -1.56 -7.18
N GLY A 52 -18.83 -1.31 -5.89
CA GLY A 52 -17.79 -0.72 -5.04
C GLY A 52 -16.49 -1.52 -5.05
N TYR A 53 -16.34 -2.42 -4.08
CA TYR A 53 -15.33 -3.48 -4.14
C TYR A 53 -16.01 -4.84 -4.38
N ASP A 54 -15.23 -5.87 -4.70
CA ASP A 54 -15.67 -7.27 -4.70
C ASP A 54 -15.98 -7.71 -3.26
N ALA A 55 -17.27 -7.62 -2.87
CA ALA A 55 -17.68 -7.89 -1.50
C ALA A 55 -17.35 -9.31 -1.03
N PRO A 56 -17.62 -10.38 -1.81
CA PRO A 56 -17.17 -11.73 -1.46
C PRO A 56 -15.66 -11.85 -1.18
N LEU A 57 -14.81 -11.09 -1.87
CA LEU A 57 -13.38 -11.06 -1.56
C LEU A 57 -13.08 -10.34 -0.25
N ILE A 58 -13.65 -9.15 -0.03
CA ILE A 58 -13.41 -8.38 1.21
C ILE A 58 -13.95 -9.12 2.44
N ASP A 59 -15.11 -9.76 2.33
CA ASP A 59 -15.71 -10.57 3.40
C ASP A 59 -14.78 -11.74 3.74
N MET A 60 -14.31 -12.48 2.73
CA MET A 60 -13.39 -13.61 2.93
C MET A 60 -12.08 -13.17 3.59
N LEU A 61 -11.48 -12.05 3.14
CA LEU A 61 -10.26 -11.51 3.77
C LEU A 61 -10.52 -11.12 5.23
N THR A 62 -11.68 -10.55 5.54
CA THR A 62 -12.05 -10.12 6.89
C THR A 62 -12.31 -11.30 7.81
N GLU A 63 -13.14 -12.25 7.39
CA GLU A 63 -13.48 -13.47 8.14
C GLU A 63 -12.25 -14.31 8.47
N ARG A 64 -11.33 -14.42 7.50
CA ARG A 64 -10.09 -15.20 7.67
C ARG A 64 -8.93 -14.39 8.26
N ARG A 65 -9.16 -13.10 8.54
CA ARG A 65 -8.18 -12.16 9.07
C ARG A 65 -6.89 -12.10 8.26
N ILE A 66 -7.00 -12.11 6.94
CA ILE A 66 -5.87 -12.05 6.01
C ILE A 66 -5.50 -10.57 5.81
N PRO A 67 -4.31 -10.11 6.25
CA PRO A 67 -3.89 -8.73 6.04
C PRO A 67 -3.72 -8.40 4.55
N ALA A 68 -4.07 -7.17 4.17
CA ALA A 68 -4.05 -6.73 2.78
C ALA A 68 -3.87 -5.21 2.65
N THR A 69 -3.34 -4.76 1.51
CA THR A 69 -3.20 -3.33 1.19
C THR A 69 -4.01 -2.96 -0.05
N PHE A 70 -4.84 -1.92 0.02
CA PHE A 70 -5.72 -1.47 -1.06
C PHE A 70 -5.26 -0.11 -1.60
N PHE A 71 -4.97 -0.02 -2.90
CA PHE A 71 -4.56 1.21 -3.56
C PHE A 71 -5.75 1.87 -4.24
N LEU A 72 -6.24 2.97 -3.66
CA LEU A 72 -7.50 3.60 -4.08
C LEU A 72 -7.25 4.78 -5.02
N SER A 73 -7.92 4.79 -6.18
CA SER A 73 -7.94 5.99 -7.03
C SER A 73 -8.84 7.07 -6.43
N GLY A 74 -8.53 8.35 -6.64
CA GLY A 74 -9.32 9.47 -6.12
C GLY A 74 -10.77 9.49 -6.61
N ARG A 75 -11.00 9.11 -7.88
CA ARG A 75 -12.36 8.93 -8.42
C ARG A 75 -13.11 7.79 -7.72
N TRP A 76 -12.44 6.69 -7.39
CA TRP A 76 -13.08 5.59 -6.66
C TRP A 76 -13.43 6.03 -5.23
N ILE A 77 -12.49 6.65 -4.50
CA ILE A 77 -12.72 7.19 -3.15
C ILE A 77 -13.94 8.12 -3.11
N THR A 78 -14.08 8.99 -4.11
CA THR A 78 -15.17 9.98 -4.15
C THR A 78 -16.54 9.34 -4.39
N LYS A 79 -16.59 8.21 -5.08
CA LYS A 79 -17.84 7.53 -5.47
C LYS A 79 -18.29 6.45 -4.49
N HIS A 80 -17.39 5.90 -3.70
CA HIS A 80 -17.61 4.68 -2.89
C HIS A 80 -17.37 4.94 -1.40
N GLU A 81 -18.06 5.92 -0.83
CA GLU A 81 -17.80 6.37 0.55
C GLU A 81 -18.03 5.26 1.60
N ALA A 82 -19.09 4.46 1.43
CA ALA A 82 -19.41 3.38 2.35
C ALA A 82 -18.31 2.32 2.34
N GLU A 83 -17.83 1.95 1.15
CA GLU A 83 -16.77 0.97 0.96
C GLU A 83 -15.43 1.46 1.50
N VAL A 84 -15.08 2.73 1.28
CA VAL A 84 -13.87 3.33 1.89
C VAL A 84 -13.96 3.25 3.42
N LYS A 85 -15.11 3.59 4.01
CA LYS A 85 -15.31 3.48 5.47
C LYS A 85 -15.13 2.04 5.95
N THR A 86 -15.68 1.05 5.24
CA THR A 86 -15.50 -0.36 5.61
C THR A 86 -14.04 -0.79 5.54
N LEU A 87 -13.30 -0.41 4.48
CA LEU A 87 -11.88 -0.77 4.38
C LEU A 87 -11.05 -0.16 5.52
N LEU A 88 -11.39 1.06 5.95
CA LEU A 88 -10.67 1.78 7.01
C LEU A 88 -10.98 1.28 8.44
N THR A 89 -12.05 0.49 8.65
CA THR A 89 -12.39 -0.04 9.99
C THR A 89 -11.72 -1.37 10.30
N VAL A 90 -11.19 -2.07 9.30
CA VAL A 90 -10.54 -3.37 9.47
C VAL A 90 -9.07 -3.17 9.87
N PRO A 91 -8.65 -3.58 11.09
CA PRO A 91 -7.35 -3.19 11.66
C PRO A 91 -6.13 -3.83 10.97
N PHE A 92 -6.34 -4.86 10.16
CA PHE A 92 -5.29 -5.54 9.39
C PHE A 92 -5.36 -5.20 7.89
N PHE A 93 -6.18 -4.22 7.51
CA PHE A 93 -6.13 -3.63 6.18
C PHE A 93 -5.34 -2.32 6.20
N GLU A 94 -4.73 -2.03 5.07
CA GLU A 94 -4.01 -0.78 4.82
C GLU A 94 -4.54 -0.13 3.55
N VAL A 95 -4.55 1.20 3.52
CA VAL A 95 -5.01 1.98 2.35
C VAL A 95 -3.86 2.84 1.81
N GLY A 96 -3.57 2.68 0.52
CA GLY A 96 -2.71 3.53 -0.29
C GLY A 96 -3.50 4.26 -1.38
N THR A 97 -2.81 5.06 -2.19
CA THR A 97 -3.42 5.84 -3.28
C THR A 97 -2.94 5.41 -4.66
N HIS A 98 -3.81 5.53 -5.66
CA HIS A 98 -3.59 5.02 -7.04
C HIS A 98 -3.90 6.05 -8.13
N GLY A 99 -3.43 7.29 -7.94
CA GLY A 99 -3.73 8.41 -8.82
C GLY A 99 -5.17 8.94 -8.68
N GLN A 100 -5.47 10.09 -9.27
CA GLN A 100 -6.79 10.71 -9.15
C GLN A 100 -7.77 10.11 -10.15
N VAL A 101 -7.42 10.10 -11.43
CA VAL A 101 -8.28 9.64 -12.53
C VAL A 101 -7.75 8.39 -13.24
N HIS A 102 -6.63 7.84 -12.76
CA HIS A 102 -5.94 6.68 -13.36
C HIS A 102 -5.34 7.01 -14.74
N ALA A 103 -4.66 8.15 -14.83
CA ALA A 103 -3.96 8.62 -16.02
C ALA A 103 -2.60 7.92 -16.21
N HIS A 104 -2.12 7.91 -17.46
CA HIS A 104 -0.74 7.55 -17.81
C HIS A 104 0.20 8.70 -17.40
N LEU A 105 0.81 8.61 -16.20
CA LEU A 105 1.55 9.72 -15.60
C LEU A 105 2.69 10.28 -16.47
N PRO A 106 3.49 9.46 -17.19
CA PRO A 106 4.56 9.98 -18.06
C PRO A 106 4.08 10.83 -19.24
N THR A 107 2.77 10.83 -19.53
CA THR A 107 2.19 11.67 -20.59
C THR A 107 1.77 13.05 -20.09
N LEU A 108 1.89 13.31 -18.78
CA LEU A 108 1.49 14.54 -18.12
C LEU A 108 2.72 15.38 -17.72
N ASP A 109 2.55 16.70 -17.68
CA ASP A 109 3.54 17.58 -17.06
C ASP A 109 3.57 17.44 -15.53
N ALA A 110 4.61 17.99 -14.89
CA ALA A 110 4.83 17.90 -13.45
C ALA A 110 3.64 18.44 -12.60
N TYR A 111 2.94 19.47 -13.08
CA TYR A 111 1.79 20.04 -12.37
C TYR A 111 0.61 19.05 -12.35
N HIS A 112 0.32 18.44 -13.50
CA HIS A 112 -0.73 17.46 -13.65
C HIS A 112 -0.40 16.13 -12.96
N GLN A 113 0.86 15.67 -13.03
CA GLN A 113 1.31 14.52 -12.22
C GLN A 113 1.14 14.79 -10.72
N ARG A 114 1.52 15.97 -10.23
CA ARG A 114 1.31 16.35 -8.82
C ARG A 114 -0.16 16.35 -8.44
N ALA A 115 -1.05 16.81 -9.31
CA ALA A 115 -2.48 16.77 -9.06
C ALA A 115 -3.02 15.33 -8.99
N GLU A 116 -2.56 14.44 -9.88
CA GLU A 116 -2.91 13.01 -9.83
C GLU A 116 -2.47 12.33 -8.53
N ILE A 117 -1.27 12.65 -8.03
CA ILE A 117 -0.71 11.99 -6.84
C ILE A 117 -1.29 12.58 -5.54
N SER A 118 -1.38 13.91 -5.43
CA SER A 118 -1.73 14.56 -4.17
C SER A 118 -3.24 14.59 -3.86
N ARG A 119 -4.12 14.65 -4.87
CA ARG A 119 -5.56 14.81 -4.64
C ARG A 119 -6.21 13.62 -3.90
N PRO A 120 -5.90 12.35 -4.22
CA PRO A 120 -6.42 11.22 -3.45
C PRO A 120 -5.95 11.25 -1.99
N VAL A 121 -4.68 11.59 -1.74
CA VAL A 121 -4.11 11.71 -0.39
C VAL A 121 -4.87 12.77 0.42
N LEU A 122 -5.07 13.96 -0.17
CA LEU A 122 -5.83 15.04 0.46
C LEU A 122 -7.30 14.65 0.68
N THR A 123 -7.90 13.87 -0.22
CA THR A 123 -9.27 13.38 -0.08
C THR A 123 -9.39 12.42 1.10
N LEU A 124 -8.47 11.46 1.23
CA LEU A 124 -8.42 10.54 2.37
C LEU A 124 -8.29 11.29 3.70
N GLN A 125 -7.36 12.26 3.75
CA GLN A 125 -7.13 13.05 4.96
C GLN A 125 -8.35 13.90 5.33
N LYS A 126 -8.93 14.63 4.37
CA LYS A 126 -10.02 15.58 4.64
C LYS A 126 -11.34 14.91 4.96
N ARG A 127 -11.66 13.80 4.30
CA ARG A 127 -12.98 13.13 4.45
C ARG A 127 -12.99 12.06 5.52
N TYR A 128 -11.87 11.40 5.76
CA TYR A 128 -11.80 10.23 6.64
C TYR A 128 -10.78 10.37 7.76
N GLY A 129 -10.03 11.48 7.83
CA GLY A 129 -8.96 11.66 8.81
C GLY A 129 -7.78 10.70 8.59
N TYR A 130 -7.74 9.99 7.46
CA TYR A 130 -6.77 8.96 7.17
C TYR A 130 -5.60 9.52 6.35
N ARG A 131 -4.39 9.40 6.89
CA ARG A 131 -3.16 9.79 6.20
C ARG A 131 -2.59 8.61 5.43
N GLY A 132 -2.94 8.49 4.16
CA GLY A 132 -2.32 7.49 3.26
C GLY A 132 -0.86 7.83 3.00
N LEU A 133 0.05 6.92 3.33
CA LEU A 133 1.50 7.07 3.12
C LEU A 133 2.02 6.33 1.90
N LEU A 134 1.19 5.47 1.28
CA LEU A 134 1.57 4.67 0.13
C LEU A 134 0.99 5.25 -1.16
N PHE A 135 1.79 5.22 -2.22
CA PHE A 135 1.37 5.56 -3.57
C PHE A 135 1.84 4.48 -4.54
N ARG A 136 0.93 4.03 -5.42
CA ARG A 136 1.25 3.18 -6.56
C ARG A 136 0.81 3.90 -7.83
N PRO A 137 1.68 4.09 -8.83
CA PRO A 137 1.28 4.71 -10.09
C PRO A 137 0.31 3.81 -10.86
N PRO A 138 -0.73 4.38 -11.52
CA PRO A 138 -1.54 3.66 -12.50
C PRO A 138 -0.67 2.93 -13.52
N TYR A 139 -1.07 1.72 -13.89
CA TYR A 139 -0.37 0.86 -14.87
C TYR A 139 1.08 0.47 -14.51
N GLY A 140 1.61 0.93 -13.36
CA GLY A 140 3.04 0.79 -13.05
C GLY A 140 3.93 1.74 -13.87
N GLU A 141 3.34 2.73 -14.56
CA GLU A 141 4.04 3.68 -15.42
C GLU A 141 4.48 4.92 -14.63
N TYR A 142 5.74 5.32 -14.79
CA TYR A 142 6.30 6.47 -14.11
C TYR A 142 7.56 6.97 -14.83
N ASP A 143 7.93 8.21 -14.53
CA ASP A 143 9.19 8.86 -14.88
C ASP A 143 9.86 9.44 -13.61
N ASP A 144 11.01 10.09 -13.77
CA ASP A 144 11.73 10.70 -12.65
C ASP A 144 10.90 11.80 -11.96
N THR A 145 10.11 12.55 -12.73
CA THR A 145 9.18 13.56 -12.18
C THR A 145 8.15 12.93 -11.25
N THR A 146 7.61 11.75 -11.62
CA THR A 146 6.65 11.02 -10.81
C THR A 146 7.27 10.62 -9.46
N VAL A 147 8.52 10.13 -9.49
CA VAL A 147 9.27 9.71 -8.30
C VAL A 147 9.57 10.89 -7.38
N GLU A 148 10.07 12.00 -7.94
CA GLU A 148 10.37 13.23 -7.20
C GLU A 148 9.14 13.81 -6.52
N ILE A 149 7.99 13.81 -7.21
CA ILE A 149 6.73 14.29 -6.64
C ILE A 149 6.28 13.41 -5.48
N ALA A 150 6.32 12.08 -5.63
CA ALA A 150 5.96 11.16 -4.55
C ALA A 150 6.86 11.36 -3.33
N GLN A 151 8.18 11.53 -3.55
CA GLN A 151 9.14 11.84 -2.49
C GLN A 151 8.83 13.15 -1.79
N ALA A 152 8.59 14.23 -2.56
CA ALA A 152 8.28 15.55 -2.01
C ALA A 152 6.96 15.58 -1.21
N LEU A 153 6.05 14.65 -1.49
CA LEU A 153 4.81 14.45 -0.73
C LEU A 153 4.99 13.50 0.47
N GLY A 154 6.18 12.93 0.66
CA GLY A 154 6.49 12.00 1.74
C GLY A 154 5.78 10.65 1.58
N LEU A 155 5.51 10.23 0.33
CA LEU A 155 4.84 8.98 0.01
C LEU A 155 5.87 7.88 -0.30
N GLN A 156 5.64 6.67 0.19
CA GLN A 156 6.37 5.50 -0.26
C GLN A 156 5.84 5.07 -1.62
N PHE A 157 6.74 4.99 -2.59
CA PHE A 157 6.43 4.62 -3.97
C PHE A 157 6.43 3.09 -4.11
N ILE A 158 5.25 2.48 -4.25
CA ILE A 158 5.07 1.03 -4.23
C ILE A 158 4.72 0.50 -5.61
N LEU A 159 5.44 -0.53 -6.04
CA LEU A 159 5.15 -1.36 -7.22
C LEU A 159 4.86 -2.79 -6.75
N TRP A 160 5.30 -3.78 -7.52
CA TRP A 160 5.11 -5.20 -7.25
C TRP A 160 6.26 -6.02 -7.83
N SER A 161 6.41 -7.23 -7.30
CA SER A 161 7.37 -8.24 -7.77
C SER A 161 6.67 -9.45 -8.40
N ALA A 162 5.36 -9.61 -8.15
CA ALA A 162 4.55 -10.69 -8.71
C ALA A 162 3.21 -10.15 -9.21
N VAL A 163 2.85 -10.53 -10.45
CA VAL A 163 1.57 -10.20 -11.10
C VAL A 163 0.66 -11.41 -11.05
N SER A 164 -0.57 -11.22 -10.58
CA SER A 164 -1.60 -12.26 -10.46
C SER A 164 -2.07 -12.85 -11.80
N GLY A 165 -2.13 -12.01 -12.83
CA GLY A 165 -2.78 -12.31 -14.10
C GLY A 165 -4.19 -11.72 -14.22
N ASP A 166 -4.79 -11.23 -13.15
CA ASP A 166 -6.02 -10.44 -13.26
C ASP A 166 -5.72 -9.09 -13.95
N PRO A 167 -6.65 -8.54 -14.76
CA PRO A 167 -8.00 -9.00 -15.08
C PRO A 167 -8.11 -9.76 -16.42
N ASP A 168 -7.06 -10.47 -16.90
CA ASP A 168 -7.08 -11.11 -18.22
C ASP A 168 -8.16 -12.23 -18.31
N PRO A 169 -9.20 -12.09 -19.15
CA PRO A 169 -10.29 -13.06 -19.24
C PRO A 169 -9.88 -14.41 -19.83
N ARG A 170 -8.65 -14.54 -20.33
CA ARG A 170 -8.13 -15.78 -20.91
C ARG A 170 -7.47 -16.68 -19.87
N LEU A 171 -7.22 -16.18 -18.65
CA LEU A 171 -6.53 -16.94 -17.61
C LEU A 171 -7.53 -17.61 -16.67
N SER A 172 -7.39 -18.92 -16.50
CA SER A 172 -8.13 -19.67 -15.48
C SER A 172 -7.53 -19.45 -14.08
N PRO A 173 -8.30 -19.63 -13.00
CA PRO A 173 -7.77 -19.53 -11.63
C PRO A 173 -6.60 -20.49 -11.39
N GLU A 174 -6.64 -21.70 -11.94
CA GLU A 174 -5.56 -22.70 -11.80
C GLU A 174 -4.28 -22.22 -12.48
N ARG A 175 -4.41 -21.57 -13.65
CA ARG A 175 -3.26 -21.00 -14.35
C ARG A 175 -2.67 -19.82 -13.58
N MET A 176 -3.50 -18.90 -13.09
CA MET A 176 -3.06 -17.78 -12.26
C MET A 176 -2.31 -18.27 -11.02
N LEU A 177 -2.88 -19.25 -10.30
CA LEU A 177 -2.26 -19.84 -9.12
C LEU A 177 -0.95 -20.56 -9.46
N GLY A 178 -0.92 -21.32 -10.56
CA GLY A 178 0.28 -21.99 -11.07
C GLY A 178 1.42 -21.01 -11.34
N ASP A 179 1.13 -19.90 -12.02
CA ASP A 179 2.09 -18.82 -12.26
C ASP A 179 2.58 -18.20 -10.95
N LEU A 180 1.67 -17.88 -10.03
CA LEU A 180 1.99 -17.28 -8.73
C LEU A 180 2.89 -18.19 -7.88
N ARG A 181 2.71 -19.51 -7.93
CA ARG A 181 3.59 -20.47 -7.22
C ARG A 181 5.06 -20.35 -7.63
N THR A 182 5.34 -19.94 -8.86
CA THR A 182 6.72 -19.75 -9.38
C THR A 182 7.29 -18.36 -9.08
N LYS A 183 6.41 -17.35 -8.96
CA LYS A 183 6.78 -15.93 -8.82
C LYS A 183 6.87 -15.50 -7.36
N VAL A 184 5.97 -16.01 -6.50
CA VAL A 184 5.82 -15.57 -5.11
C VAL A 184 6.83 -16.27 -4.21
N ARG A 185 7.55 -15.45 -3.44
CA ARG A 185 8.59 -15.81 -2.46
C ARG A 185 8.55 -14.83 -1.29
N GLY A 186 9.33 -15.09 -0.24
CA GLY A 186 9.52 -14.13 0.85
C GLY A 186 9.83 -12.72 0.34
N GLY A 187 9.23 -11.70 0.95
CA GLY A 187 9.38 -10.30 0.54
C GLY A 187 8.52 -9.89 -0.67
N SER A 188 7.76 -10.80 -1.29
CA SER A 188 7.00 -10.46 -2.48
C SER A 188 5.88 -9.46 -2.19
N ILE A 189 5.67 -8.53 -3.12
CA ILE A 189 4.46 -7.71 -3.21
C ILE A 189 3.69 -8.21 -4.43
N VAL A 190 2.48 -8.72 -4.21
CA VAL A 190 1.63 -9.29 -5.26
C VAL A 190 0.54 -8.29 -5.62
N VAL A 191 0.36 -8.00 -6.91
CA VAL A 191 -0.70 -7.11 -7.40
C VAL A 191 -1.91 -7.91 -7.89
N PHE A 192 -3.08 -7.49 -7.45
CA PHE A 192 -4.42 -7.94 -7.84
C PHE A 192 -5.34 -6.72 -8.06
N HIS A 193 -6.57 -6.96 -8.49
CA HIS A 193 -7.66 -5.97 -8.54
C HIS A 193 -8.85 -6.45 -7.71
N ALA A 194 -9.57 -5.54 -7.05
CA ALA A 194 -10.73 -5.91 -6.23
C ALA A 194 -11.91 -4.92 -6.30
N ASN A 195 -12.04 -4.22 -7.41
CA ASN A 195 -13.16 -3.32 -7.75
C ASN A 195 -14.07 -3.93 -8.85
N GLY A 196 -14.24 -5.26 -8.86
CA GLY A 196 -14.99 -5.98 -9.89
C GLY A 196 -14.26 -6.17 -11.23
N LYS A 197 -13.06 -5.61 -11.42
CA LYS A 197 -12.19 -5.94 -12.57
C LYS A 197 -11.47 -7.27 -12.38
N GLY A 198 -11.14 -7.63 -11.14
CA GLY A 198 -10.36 -8.82 -10.81
C GLY A 198 -11.11 -10.10 -11.13
N LEU A 199 -10.79 -10.73 -12.26
CA LEU A 199 -11.35 -12.03 -12.60
C LEU A 199 -10.68 -13.12 -11.76
N HIS A 200 -11.50 -13.95 -11.12
CA HIS A 200 -11.07 -15.06 -10.26
C HIS A 200 -10.25 -14.67 -9.01
N THR A 201 -10.08 -13.38 -8.73
CA THR A 201 -9.21 -12.87 -7.65
C THR A 201 -9.54 -13.49 -6.30
N ARG A 202 -10.82 -13.56 -5.91
CA ARG A 202 -11.24 -14.20 -4.65
C ARG A 202 -10.70 -15.62 -4.48
N ALA A 203 -10.94 -16.48 -5.47
CA ALA A 203 -10.54 -17.89 -5.43
C ALA A 203 -9.01 -18.03 -5.40
N VAL A 204 -8.32 -17.28 -6.25
CA VAL A 204 -6.85 -17.31 -6.32
C VAL A 204 -6.21 -16.82 -5.02
N VAL A 205 -6.73 -15.76 -4.42
CA VAL A 205 -6.23 -15.23 -3.14
C VAL A 205 -6.50 -16.20 -2.00
N GLU A 206 -7.67 -16.82 -1.96
CA GLU A 206 -8.02 -17.82 -0.95
C GLU A 206 -7.01 -18.99 -0.98
N ASP A 207 -6.78 -19.59 -2.14
CA ASP A 207 -5.85 -20.71 -2.28
C ASP A 207 -4.39 -20.29 -2.04
N LEU A 208 -3.98 -19.16 -2.61
CA LEU A 208 -2.62 -18.64 -2.44
C LEU A 208 -2.33 -18.39 -0.95
N SER A 209 -3.27 -17.78 -0.21
CA SER A 209 -3.08 -17.49 1.22
C SER A 209 -2.82 -18.76 2.04
N GLN A 210 -3.54 -19.85 1.75
CA GLN A 210 -3.33 -21.14 2.40
C GLN A 210 -1.98 -21.75 2.04
N GLU A 211 -1.55 -21.63 0.78
CA GLU A 211 -0.24 -22.10 0.35
C GLU A 211 0.92 -21.32 0.96
N LEU A 212 0.77 -20.01 1.11
CA LEU A 212 1.75 -19.16 1.79
C LEU A 212 1.97 -19.65 3.23
N LEU A 213 0.88 -19.88 3.97
CA LEU A 213 0.95 -20.37 5.34
C LEU A 213 1.63 -21.74 5.43
N LYS A 214 1.31 -22.67 4.51
CA LYS A 214 1.99 -23.99 4.41
C LYS A 214 3.49 -23.86 4.15
N LYS A 215 3.92 -22.80 3.45
CA LYS A 215 5.33 -22.49 3.18
C LYS A 215 5.99 -21.65 4.29
N GLY A 216 5.29 -21.35 5.38
CA GLY A 216 5.78 -20.50 6.46
C GLY A 216 5.92 -19.03 6.07
N LEU A 217 5.18 -18.57 5.07
CA LEU A 217 5.09 -17.18 4.64
C LEU A 217 3.77 -16.57 5.14
N GLN A 218 3.84 -15.44 5.82
CA GLN A 218 2.67 -14.76 6.38
C GLN A 218 2.18 -13.65 5.44
N PRO A 219 0.87 -13.61 5.09
CA PRO A 219 0.28 -12.42 4.50
C PRO A 219 0.35 -11.24 5.48
N VAL A 220 0.81 -10.08 5.02
CA VAL A 220 0.98 -8.84 5.80
C VAL A 220 0.60 -7.62 4.95
N THR A 221 0.44 -6.45 5.56
CA THR A 221 0.33 -5.19 4.80
C THR A 221 1.69 -4.79 4.21
N VAL A 222 1.71 -3.84 3.28
CA VAL A 222 2.97 -3.33 2.69
C VAL A 222 3.82 -2.65 3.75
N THR A 223 3.23 -1.80 4.61
CA THR A 223 3.99 -1.17 5.70
C THR A 223 4.60 -2.22 6.65
N GLU A 224 3.84 -3.25 7.00
CA GLU A 224 4.36 -4.34 7.83
C GLU A 224 5.47 -5.13 7.13
N LEU A 225 5.34 -5.42 5.84
CA LEU A 225 6.38 -6.09 5.06
C LEU A 225 7.71 -5.32 5.11
N LEU A 226 7.64 -4.01 4.92
CA LEU A 226 8.81 -3.13 4.92
C LEU A 226 9.37 -2.90 6.32
N GLY A 227 8.52 -2.86 7.35
CA GLY A 227 8.95 -2.68 8.75
C GLY A 227 9.52 -3.93 9.40
N ARG A 228 8.87 -5.10 9.21
CA ARG A 228 9.28 -6.38 9.82
C ARG A 228 10.61 -6.90 9.30
N CYS A 229 10.97 -6.53 8.07
CA CYS A 229 12.10 -7.14 7.37
C CYS A 229 13.26 -6.17 7.10
N ASN A 230 13.11 -4.87 7.41
CA ASN A 230 14.23 -3.94 7.49
C ASN A 230 15.03 -4.04 8.81
N THR A 231 14.58 -4.83 9.79
CA THR A 231 15.23 -5.00 11.10
C THR A 231 16.27 -6.13 11.17
N SER A 232 16.69 -6.70 10.02
CA SER A 232 17.71 -7.76 9.99
C SER A 232 19.16 -7.25 9.82
N ALA A 233 19.41 -5.94 9.94
CA ALA A 233 20.77 -5.40 9.85
C ALA A 233 21.48 -5.18 11.20
N ASP A 234 20.79 -5.22 12.35
CA ASP A 234 21.36 -4.73 13.62
C ASP A 234 21.14 -5.63 14.87
N HIS A 235 20.95 -6.94 14.71
CA HIS A 235 21.02 -7.82 15.88
C HIS A 235 21.70 -9.15 15.57
N ASP A 236 23.03 -9.11 15.51
CA ASP A 236 23.87 -10.25 15.91
C ASP A 236 24.41 -9.98 17.33
N PRO A 237 23.84 -10.57 18.38
CA PRO A 237 24.38 -10.48 19.74
C PRO A 237 25.62 -11.37 19.95
N THR A 238 26.15 -12.03 18.92
CA THR A 238 27.30 -12.96 19.03
C THR A 238 28.62 -12.40 18.48
N ALA A 239 28.62 -11.21 17.87
CA ALA A 239 29.83 -10.53 17.41
C ALA A 239 30.51 -9.69 18.51
N SER A 240 30.69 -10.25 19.70
CA SER A 240 31.59 -9.72 20.73
C SER A 240 32.15 -10.86 21.58
N ASN A 241 32.86 -11.78 20.92
CA ASN A 241 33.97 -12.54 21.50
C ASN A 241 34.65 -13.37 20.41
N ARG A 242 35.58 -12.75 19.68
CA ARG A 242 36.74 -13.41 19.08
C ARG A 242 37.79 -12.40 18.69
#